data_AF-A0A9L0TUM2-F1
#
_entry.id   AF-A0A9L0TUM2-F1
#
_cell.length_a   1.000
_cell.length_b   1.000
_cell.length_c   1.000
_cell.angle_alpha   90.00
_cell.angle_beta   90.00
_cell.angle_gamma   90.00
#
_symmetry.space_group_name_H-M   'P 1'
#
loop_
_entity.id
_entity.type
_entity.pdbx_description
1 polymer ?
#
loop_
_entity_poly.entity_id
_entity_poly.type
_entity_poly.pdbx_seq_one_letter_code
_entity_poly.pdbx_strand_id
1 'polypeptide(L)'
;MLRAVALLLAFLAPATQVSSNMEGTQMSLTRQAGSSAEITCGIQQTSDYIHWYQHQEGTAPQRLLYYQLSSSKVVAASGITSRKYHVSRGTGMTCKLSIKNLEESDSAVYYCAAWEWHSDSYLPCPALKILLVAAESSLATQARPAPASLPALTSLCFDHERS
;
A
#
# COMPACT_ATOMS: atom_id res chain seq x y z
N MET A 1 -45.60 -52.52 27.44
CA MET A 1 -45.46 -51.07 27.64
C MET A 1 -43.98 -50.71 27.45
N LEU A 2 -43.51 -50.71 26.20
CA LEU A 2 -42.11 -50.45 25.85
C LEU A 2 -41.93 -48.93 25.69
N ARG A 3 -41.23 -48.28 26.61
CA ARG A 3 -40.93 -46.84 26.53
C ARG A 3 -39.80 -46.64 25.52
N ALA A 4 -40.15 -46.12 24.35
CA ALA A 4 -39.20 -45.74 23.31
C ALA A 4 -38.30 -44.61 23.81
N VAL A 5 -36.99 -44.87 23.93
CA VAL A 5 -35.99 -43.86 24.21
C VAL A 5 -35.55 -43.29 22.87
N ALA A 6 -36.05 -42.10 22.53
CA ALA A 6 -35.64 -41.38 21.33
C ALA A 6 -34.23 -40.80 21.54
N LEU A 7 -33.24 -41.36 20.84
CA LEU A 7 -31.89 -40.79 20.75
C LEU A 7 -31.92 -39.60 19.79
N LEU A 8 -32.02 -38.39 20.35
CA LEU A 8 -31.78 -37.14 19.62
C LEU A 8 -30.30 -37.05 19.25
N LEU A 9 -29.96 -37.48 18.03
CA LEU A 9 -28.67 -37.17 17.42
C LEU A 9 -28.65 -35.67 17.07
N ALA A 10 -28.09 -34.85 17.95
CA ALA A 10 -27.75 -33.48 17.64
C ALA A 10 -26.61 -33.50 16.60
N PHE A 11 -26.96 -33.31 15.33
CA PHE A 11 -25.98 -33.01 14.29
C PHE A 11 -25.34 -31.66 14.60
N LEU A 12 -24.20 -31.68 15.30
CA LEU A 12 -23.25 -30.57 15.30
C LEU A 12 -22.67 -30.49 13.89
N ALA A 13 -23.29 -29.67 13.03
CA ALA A 13 -22.64 -29.27 11.80
C ALA A 13 -21.28 -28.66 12.19
N PRO A 14 -20.15 -29.13 11.66
CA PRO A 14 -18.90 -28.42 11.84
C PRO A 14 -19.12 -27.04 11.25
N ALA A 15 -19.08 -26.00 12.09
CA ALA A 15 -18.98 -24.65 11.62
C ALA A 15 -17.68 -24.56 10.82
N THR A 16 -17.78 -24.64 9.49
CA THR A 16 -16.68 -24.33 8.59
C THR A 16 -16.40 -22.85 8.80
N GLN A 17 -15.46 -22.54 9.70
CA GLN A 17 -14.89 -21.22 9.76
C GLN A 17 -14.14 -21.01 8.44
N VAL A 18 -14.80 -20.38 7.47
CA VAL A 18 -14.11 -19.76 6.35
C VAL A 18 -13.39 -18.56 6.95
N SER A 19 -12.17 -18.80 7.41
CA SER A 19 -11.20 -17.73 7.63
C SER A 19 -10.85 -17.19 6.26
N SER A 20 -11.53 -16.15 5.80
CA SER A 20 -11.01 -15.32 4.73
C SER A 20 -9.81 -14.57 5.29
N ASN A 21 -8.62 -15.18 5.17
CA ASN A 21 -7.42 -14.37 5.08
C ASN A 21 -7.55 -13.60 3.75
N MET A 22 -8.17 -12.42 3.80
CA MET A 22 -7.88 -11.39 2.81
C MET A 22 -6.44 -10.92 3.09
N GLU A 23 -5.50 -11.81 2.82
CA GLU A 23 -4.10 -11.48 2.65
C GLU A 23 -4.05 -10.73 1.33
N GLY A 24 -4.31 -9.42 1.40
CA GLY A 24 -4.13 -8.54 0.26
C GLY A 24 -2.73 -8.78 -0.26
N THR A 25 -2.62 -9.19 -1.53
CA THR A 25 -1.36 -9.56 -2.18
C THR A 25 -0.32 -8.50 -1.90
N GLN A 26 0.64 -8.78 -1.01
CA GLN A 26 1.71 -7.85 -0.70
C GLN A 26 2.60 -7.76 -1.94
N MET A 27 2.50 -6.66 -2.67
CA MET A 27 3.35 -6.41 -3.83
C MET A 27 4.78 -6.15 -3.35
N SER A 28 5.76 -6.80 -3.99
CA SER A 28 7.18 -6.56 -3.78
C SER A 28 7.87 -6.25 -5.10
N LEU A 29 8.74 -5.25 -5.10
CA LEU A 29 9.56 -4.86 -6.23
C LEU A 29 11.03 -4.94 -5.84
N THR A 30 11.80 -5.80 -6.51
CA THR A 30 13.25 -5.87 -6.32
C THR A 30 13.96 -5.19 -7.48
N ARG A 31 14.91 -4.31 -7.16
CA ARG A 31 15.72 -3.57 -8.12
C ARG A 31 17.18 -3.57 -7.71
N GLN A 32 18.06 -3.40 -8.68
CA GLN A 32 19.50 -3.37 -8.40
C GLN A 32 19.90 -2.05 -7.77
N ALA A 33 20.85 -2.07 -6.83
CA ALA A 33 21.50 -0.86 -6.36
C ALA A 33 22.11 -0.08 -7.55
N GLY A 34 22.05 1.25 -7.49
CA GLY A 34 22.42 2.16 -8.57
C GLY A 34 21.36 2.30 -9.68
N SER A 35 20.36 1.41 -9.75
CA SER A 35 19.28 1.50 -10.75
C SER A 35 18.16 2.46 -10.30
N SER A 36 17.05 2.49 -11.03
CA SER A 36 15.86 3.26 -10.67
C SER A 36 14.65 2.35 -10.45
N ALA A 37 13.79 2.70 -9.49
CA ALA A 37 12.49 2.08 -9.29
C ALA A 37 11.37 3.02 -9.74
N GLU A 38 10.27 2.46 -10.22
CA GLU A 38 9.03 3.19 -10.49
C GLU A 38 7.89 2.50 -9.74
N ILE A 39 7.15 3.28 -8.96
CA ILE A 39 5.98 2.83 -8.20
C ILE A 39 4.76 3.56 -8.75
N THR A 40 3.74 2.82 -9.16
CA THR A 40 2.52 3.38 -9.77
C THR A 40 1.36 3.31 -8.80
N CYS A 41 0.80 4.46 -8.43
CA CYS A 41 -0.37 4.63 -7.59
C CYS A 41 -1.61 4.85 -8.46
N GLY A 42 -2.68 4.10 -8.20
CA GLY A 42 -4.01 4.42 -8.73
C GLY A 42 -4.60 5.62 -8.01
N ILE A 43 -5.32 6.48 -8.74
CA ILE A 43 -5.95 7.68 -8.17
C ILE A 43 -7.39 7.78 -8.67
N GLN A 44 -8.19 8.66 -8.08
CA GLN A 44 -9.53 8.95 -8.55
C GLN A 44 -9.56 10.28 -9.31
N GLN A 45 -10.67 10.55 -10.00
CA GLN A 45 -10.86 11.83 -10.69
C GLN A 45 -11.06 12.98 -9.69
N THR A 46 -11.60 12.66 -8.51
CA THR A 46 -11.82 13.54 -7.36
C THR A 46 -10.57 13.80 -6.53
N SER A 47 -9.47 13.08 -6.80
CA SER A 47 -8.21 13.27 -6.08
C SER A 47 -7.60 14.65 -6.37
N ASP A 48 -7.25 15.37 -5.30
CA ASP A 48 -6.62 16.69 -5.34
C ASP A 48 -5.11 16.61 -5.08
N TYR A 49 -4.71 15.78 -4.11
CA TYR A 49 -3.32 15.58 -3.73
C TYR A 49 -2.96 14.10 -3.64
N ILE A 50 -1.76 13.76 -4.09
CA ILE A 50 -1.16 12.44 -3.86
C ILE A 50 0.02 12.59 -2.93
N HIS A 51 -0.04 11.94 -1.79
CA HIS A 51 1.03 11.91 -0.81
C HIS A 51 1.80 10.60 -0.93
N TRP A 52 3.13 10.70 -0.93
CA TRP A 52 4.02 9.54 -0.99
C TRP A 52 4.76 9.38 0.32
N TYR A 53 4.79 8.16 0.83
CA TYR A 53 5.41 7.82 2.11
C TYR A 53 6.43 6.70 1.93
N GLN A 54 7.46 6.76 2.77
CA GLN A 54 8.39 5.68 3.02
C GLN A 54 8.24 5.23 4.47
N HIS A 55 8.20 3.93 4.69
CA HIS A 55 8.11 3.32 6.00
C HIS A 55 9.21 2.27 6.13
N GLN A 56 10.19 2.59 6.96
CA GLN A 56 11.21 1.64 7.41
C GLN A 56 10.69 0.87 8.62
N GLU A 57 10.97 -0.43 8.67
CA GLU A 57 10.54 -1.27 9.77
C GLU A 57 11.00 -0.70 11.13
N GLY A 58 10.09 -0.65 12.11
CA GLY A 58 10.37 -0.09 13.43
C GLY A 58 10.31 1.44 13.53
N THR A 59 9.91 2.14 12.46
CA THR A 59 9.76 3.61 12.46
C THR A 59 8.34 4.04 12.13
N ALA A 60 7.97 5.29 12.44
CA ALA A 60 6.74 5.85 11.92
C ALA A 60 6.90 6.17 10.42
N PRO A 61 5.86 5.99 9.59
CA PRO A 61 5.94 6.38 8.19
C PRO A 61 6.29 7.86 7.98
N GLN A 62 7.24 8.10 7.09
CA GLN A 62 7.71 9.45 6.75
C GLN A 62 7.16 9.88 5.40
N ARG A 63 6.54 11.06 5.34
CA ARG A 63 6.10 11.64 4.06
C ARG A 63 7.32 12.12 3.29
N LEU A 64 7.51 11.62 2.08
CA LEU A 64 8.58 12.05 1.18
C LEU A 64 8.22 13.37 0.51
N LEU A 65 7.02 13.42 -0.08
CA LEU A 65 6.52 14.54 -0.86
C LEU A 65 5.01 14.45 -1.01
N TYR A 66 4.42 15.51 -1.54
CA TYR A 66 3.09 15.45 -2.15
C TYR A 66 3.08 16.08 -3.54
N TYR A 67 2.15 15.61 -4.37
CA TYR A 67 1.90 16.10 -5.71
C TYR A 67 0.48 16.66 -5.79
N GLN A 68 0.36 17.92 -6.18
CA GLN A 68 -0.92 18.58 -6.41
C GLN A 68 -1.33 18.35 -7.86
N LEU A 69 -2.47 17.70 -8.05
CA LEU A 69 -2.93 17.21 -9.35
C LEU A 69 -3.30 18.34 -10.31
N SER A 70 -3.97 19.38 -9.81
CA SER A 70 -4.46 20.51 -10.61
C SER A 70 -3.35 21.39 -11.19
N SER A 71 -2.27 21.62 -10.43
CA SER A 71 -1.17 22.52 -10.80
C SER A 71 0.10 21.79 -11.21
N SER A 72 0.11 20.45 -11.13
CA SER A 72 1.31 19.63 -11.29
C SER A 72 2.47 20.02 -10.37
N LYS A 73 2.17 20.62 -9.21
CA LYS A 73 3.18 21.07 -8.25
C LYS A 73 3.66 19.90 -7.39
N VAL A 74 4.97 19.74 -7.29
CA VAL A 74 5.63 18.80 -6.37
C VAL A 74 6.18 19.56 -5.18
N VAL A 75 5.93 19.08 -3.97
CA VAL A 75 6.47 19.65 -2.73
C VAL A 75 7.07 18.54 -1.88
N ALA A 76 8.39 18.57 -1.72
CA ALA A 76 9.12 17.66 -0.86
C ALA A 76 8.93 18.03 0.62
N ALA A 77 8.94 17.02 1.50
CA ALA A 77 8.99 17.25 2.93
C ALA A 77 10.37 17.79 3.35
N SER A 78 10.43 18.38 4.55
CA SER A 78 11.69 18.87 5.11
C SER A 78 12.71 17.73 5.23
N GLY A 79 13.96 17.99 4.85
CA GLY A 79 15.04 16.99 4.85
C GLY A 79 15.05 16.02 3.66
N ILE A 80 14.02 16.04 2.80
CA ILE A 80 13.95 15.18 1.61
C ILE A 80 14.52 15.93 0.40
N THR A 81 15.48 15.29 -0.28
CA THR A 81 16.06 15.87 -1.50
C THR A 81 15.19 15.57 -2.73
N SER A 82 14.80 16.61 -3.47
CA SER A 82 14.01 16.46 -4.71
C SER A 82 14.77 15.80 -5.86
N ARG A 83 16.09 15.59 -5.73
CA ARG A 83 16.90 14.95 -6.77
C ARG A 83 16.69 13.43 -6.84
N LYS A 84 16.36 12.78 -5.72
CA LYS A 84 16.18 11.33 -5.65
C LYS A 84 14.78 10.88 -6.05
N TYR A 85 13.77 11.63 -5.59
CA TYR A 85 12.35 11.32 -5.80
C TYR A 85 11.73 12.22 -6.86
N HIS A 86 11.18 11.62 -7.90
CA HIS A 86 10.51 12.30 -9.00
C HIS A 86 9.06 11.82 -9.09
N VAL A 87 8.12 12.74 -9.26
CA VAL A 87 6.70 12.37 -9.46
C VAL A 87 6.22 12.83 -10.81
N SER A 88 5.46 11.97 -11.47
CA SER A 88 4.78 12.29 -12.71
C SER A 88 3.36 11.74 -12.72
N ARG A 89 2.52 12.34 -13.55
CA ARG A 89 1.20 11.78 -13.88
C ARG A 89 1.41 10.66 -14.90
N GLY A 90 0.81 9.50 -14.64
CA GLY A 90 0.82 8.40 -15.59
C GLY A 90 -0.28 8.54 -16.63
N THR A 91 -0.42 7.51 -17.47
CA THR A 91 -1.58 7.40 -18.37
C THR A 91 -2.82 7.02 -17.55
N GLY A 92 -3.98 7.56 -17.93
CA GLY A 92 -5.23 7.34 -17.21
C GLY A 92 -5.21 7.90 -15.79
N MET A 93 -5.85 7.19 -14.87
CA MET A 93 -6.00 7.60 -13.46
C MET A 93 -4.85 7.04 -12.62
N THR A 94 -3.61 7.40 -12.96
CA THR A 94 -2.42 6.96 -12.23
C THR A 94 -1.42 8.08 -11.95
N CYS A 95 -0.66 7.93 -10.88
CA CYS A 95 0.47 8.78 -10.49
C CYS A 95 1.69 7.91 -10.19
N LYS A 96 2.86 8.31 -10.67
CA LYS A 96 4.09 7.51 -10.59
C LYS A 96 5.13 8.21 -9.72
N LEU A 97 5.74 7.46 -8.81
CA LEU A 97 6.94 7.85 -8.07
C LEU A 97 8.14 7.12 -8.67
N SER A 98 9.08 7.86 -9.22
CA SER A 98 10.38 7.35 -9.66
C SER A 98 11.44 7.64 -8.60
N ILE A 99 12.14 6.61 -8.16
CA ILE A 99 13.24 6.69 -7.19
C ILE A 99 14.52 6.39 -7.95
N LYS A 100 15.41 7.38 -8.05
CA LYS A 100 16.66 7.28 -8.81
C LYS A 100 17.82 6.88 -7.90
N ASN A 101 18.85 6.25 -8.49
CA ASN A 101 20.10 5.87 -7.83
C ASN A 101 19.83 5.11 -6.52
N LEU A 102 19.17 3.96 -6.65
CA LEU A 102 18.78 3.15 -5.49
C LEU A 102 19.99 2.76 -4.65
N GLU A 103 19.86 2.91 -3.35
CA GLU A 103 20.81 2.48 -2.32
C GLU A 103 20.12 1.41 -1.47
N GLU A 104 20.88 0.55 -0.79
CA GLU A 104 20.28 -0.47 0.09
C GLU A 104 19.35 0.13 1.15
N SER A 105 19.67 1.35 1.63
CA SER A 105 18.86 2.14 2.56
C SER A 105 17.51 2.60 2.01
N ASP A 106 17.29 2.52 0.69
CA ASP A 106 15.99 2.77 0.08
C ASP A 106 15.04 1.58 0.22
N SER A 107 15.54 0.42 0.65
CA SER A 107 14.71 -0.76 0.89
C SER A 107 13.73 -0.50 2.03
N ALA A 108 12.46 -0.37 1.68
CA ALA A 108 11.41 0.04 2.62
C ALA A 108 10.03 -0.28 2.04
N VAL A 109 9.00 -0.14 2.88
CA VAL A 109 7.62 -0.14 2.41
C VAL A 109 7.28 1.27 1.92
N TYR A 110 6.86 1.37 0.67
CA TYR A 110 6.36 2.62 0.08
C TYR A 110 4.85 2.52 -0.07
N TYR A 111 4.16 3.62 0.19
CA TYR A 111 2.73 3.68 -0.05
C TYR A 111 2.30 5.08 -0.49
N CYS A 112 1.20 5.12 -1.22
CA CYS A 112 0.56 6.36 -1.64
C CYS A 112 -0.81 6.53 -0.97
N ALA A 113 -1.17 7.78 -0.72
CA ALA A 113 -2.50 8.17 -0.25
C ALA A 113 -3.00 9.32 -1.11
N ALA A 114 -4.18 9.14 -1.70
CA ALA A 114 -4.88 10.21 -2.39
C ALA A 114 -5.72 11.01 -1.39
N TRP A 115 -5.79 12.32 -1.55
CA TRP A 115 -6.60 13.20 -0.73
C TRP A 115 -7.64 13.86 -1.61
N GLU A 116 -8.88 13.84 -1.15
CA GLU A 116 -10.04 14.32 -1.88
C GLU A 116 -10.80 15.32 -1.01
N TRP A 117 -11.26 16.42 -1.60
CA TRP A 117 -12.15 17.36 -0.92
C TRP A 117 -13.57 16.78 -0.81
N HIS A 118 -14.01 16.50 0.41
CA HIS A 118 -15.35 16.03 0.75
C HIS A 118 -15.99 16.99 1.75
N SER A 119 -17.08 17.64 1.34
CA SER A 119 -18.01 18.41 2.19
C SER A 119 -17.36 19.01 3.45
N ASP A 120 -16.43 19.95 3.23
CA ASP A 120 -15.69 20.73 4.24
C ASP A 120 -14.39 20.12 4.81
N SER A 121 -13.89 19.01 4.28
CA SER A 121 -12.60 18.44 4.72
C SER A 121 -11.88 17.64 3.63
N TYR A 122 -10.56 17.45 3.77
CA TYR A 122 -9.83 16.48 2.94
C TYR A 122 -9.78 15.11 3.62
N LEU A 123 -10.21 14.08 2.92
CA LEU A 123 -10.13 12.69 3.40
C LEU A 123 -9.05 11.90 2.64
N PRO A 124 -8.19 11.14 3.35
CA PRO A 124 -7.23 10.26 2.71
C PRO A 124 -7.88 8.95 2.24
N CYS A 125 -7.79 8.65 0.95
CA CYS A 125 -8.07 7.35 0.38
C CYS A 125 -6.75 6.56 0.22
N PRO A 126 -6.54 5.46 0.96
CA PRO A 126 -5.36 4.61 0.80
C PRO A 126 -5.42 3.89 -0.55
N ALA A 127 -4.38 4.03 -1.38
CA ALA A 127 -4.43 3.54 -2.76
C ALA A 127 -3.38 2.46 -3.11
N LEU A 128 -2.26 2.35 -2.37
CA LEU A 128 -1.24 1.32 -2.65
C LEU A 128 -0.26 1.12 -1.49
N LYS A 129 0.16 -0.12 -1.23
CA LYS A 129 1.31 -0.49 -0.38
C LYS A 129 2.23 -1.46 -1.14
N ILE A 130 3.52 -1.15 -1.26
CA ILE A 130 4.51 -1.98 -1.95
C ILE A 130 5.82 -2.05 -1.15
N LEU A 131 6.43 -3.23 -1.07
CA LEU A 131 7.78 -3.39 -0.54
C LEU A 131 8.81 -3.19 -1.67
N LEU A 132 9.68 -2.19 -1.55
CA LEU A 132 10.82 -2.02 -2.45
C LEU A 132 12.07 -2.60 -1.79
N VAL A 133 12.82 -3.42 -2.54
CA VAL A 133 14.11 -3.96 -2.12
C VAL A 133 15.17 -3.54 -3.14
N ALA A 134 16.17 -2.79 -2.68
CA ALA A 134 17.37 -2.47 -3.43
C ALA A 134 18.48 -3.44 -3.03
N ALA A 135 18.92 -4.29 -3.95
CA ALA A 135 19.95 -5.30 -3.70
C ALA A 135 21.12 -5.15 -4.70
N GLU A 136 22.35 -5.33 -4.24
CA GLU A 136 23.49 -5.45 -5.14
C GLU A 136 23.40 -6.71 -6.01
N SER A 137 23.97 -6.67 -7.22
CA SER A 137 23.92 -7.82 -8.13
C SER A 137 24.89 -8.91 -7.70
N SER A 138 24.47 -9.73 -6.74
CA SER A 138 24.88 -11.12 -6.71
C SER A 138 23.63 -11.99 -6.62
N LEU A 139 23.66 -13.08 -7.38
CA LEU A 139 22.60 -14.06 -7.62
C LEU A 139 21.51 -14.16 -6.55
N ALA A 140 20.27 -14.16 -7.05
CA ALA A 140 19.10 -14.65 -6.34
C ALA A 140 19.39 -15.98 -5.62
N THR A 141 19.19 -16.00 -4.31
CA THR A 141 18.50 -17.04 -3.50
C THR A 141 19.01 -16.98 -2.07
N GLN A 142 18.27 -16.34 -1.18
CA GLN A 142 18.02 -16.86 0.16
C GLN A 142 16.74 -16.20 0.66
N ALA A 143 15.65 -16.98 0.73
CA ALA A 143 14.40 -16.55 1.32
C ALA A 143 14.66 -16.09 2.76
N ARG A 144 14.53 -14.78 3.01
CA ARG A 144 14.49 -14.22 4.36
C ARG A 144 13.03 -14.22 4.83
N PRO A 145 12.73 -14.66 6.06
CA PRO A 145 11.36 -14.70 6.56
C PRO A 145 10.74 -13.31 6.56
N ALA A 146 9.48 -13.23 6.13
CA ALA A 146 8.69 -12.01 6.09
C ALA A 146 8.65 -11.35 7.48
N PRO A 147 8.87 -10.03 7.59
CA PRO A 147 8.67 -9.33 8.85
C PRO A 147 7.19 -9.32 9.22
N ALA A 148 6.93 -9.29 10.52
CA ALA A 148 5.62 -9.46 11.13
C ALA A 148 4.60 -8.43 10.61
N SER A 149 3.35 -8.87 10.59
CA SER A 149 2.17 -8.13 10.14
C SER A 149 2.09 -6.73 10.72
N LEU A 150 2.03 -5.74 9.82
CA LEU A 150 1.71 -4.35 10.14
C LEU A 150 0.18 -4.16 10.21
N PRO A 151 -0.32 -3.18 10.99
CA PRO A 151 -1.75 -2.98 11.18
C PRO A 151 -2.45 -2.66 9.86
N ALA A 152 -3.66 -3.18 9.71
CA ALA A 152 -4.57 -2.82 8.64
C ALA A 152 -4.97 -1.35 8.79
N LEU A 153 -4.74 -0.55 7.74
CA LEU A 153 -5.39 0.74 7.64
C LEU A 153 -6.85 0.46 7.25
N THR A 154 -7.77 0.84 8.12
CA THR A 154 -9.19 0.86 7.80
C THR A 154 -9.43 1.81 6.64
N SER A 155 -9.98 1.28 5.54
CA SER A 155 -10.51 2.06 4.44
C SER A 155 -11.62 2.97 4.97
N LEU A 156 -11.51 4.28 4.75
CA LEU A 156 -12.57 5.25 5.01
C LEU A 156 -13.27 5.72 3.72
N CYS A 157 -12.75 5.38 2.55
CA CYS A 157 -13.40 5.71 1.29
C CYS A 157 -14.35 4.57 0.95
N PHE A 158 -15.52 4.62 1.60
CA PHE A 158 -16.68 3.81 1.27
C PHE A 158 -17.08 4.06 -0.20
N ASP A 159 -17.49 3.00 -0.88
CA ASP A 159 -17.82 2.94 -2.30
C ASP A 159 -18.68 4.12 -2.79
N HIS A 160 -18.22 4.81 -3.84
CA HIS A 160 -19.09 5.56 -4.74
C HIS A 160 -19.03 4.95 -6.15
N GLU A 161 -19.33 3.66 -6.25
CA GLU A 161 -19.98 3.14 -7.44
C GLU A 161 -21.49 3.17 -7.20
N ARG A 162 -22.21 3.80 -8.14
CA ARG A 162 -23.65 3.73 -8.40
C ARG A 162 -24.52 4.83 -7.77
N SER A 163 -24.62 5.95 -8.50
CA SER A 163 -25.92 6.58 -8.82
C SER A 163 -25.92 7.11 -10.24
#